data_AF-A0A352FJD9-F1
#
_entry.id   AF-A0A352FJD9-F1
#
_cell.length_a   1.000
_cell.length_b   1.000
_cell.length_c   1.000
_cell.angle_alpha   90.00
_cell.angle_beta   90.00
_cell.angle_gamma   90.00
#
_symmetry.space_group_name_H-M   'P 1'
#
loop_
_entity.id
_entity.type
_entity.pdbx_description
1 polymer ?
#
loop_
_entity_poly.entity_id
_entity_poly.type
_entity_poly.pdbx_seq_one_letter_code
_entity_poly.pdbx_strand_id
1 'polypeptide(L)'
;MKITKILITLSALVISLNAQQPLQLKPTPKTVAWGYYDAAAPPVMRIKSGDIVEVQTLITSSPTRLEGAGVKPADVEQSLRDIYKEVTNKGPGGHILTGPIFIEGAEPGDVLEVRIKSIKLAIPYAYNAFGPRSGTIPEDFPYAKMRIIPLDAKRMVAHFADGIDIPLRPFFGSIGVAPPPAAGRINSAPPGIHAGNLDNKELVAGTTLYIPVHAPGALLLIGDGHAGQGNGEVDITAMETSLIGTFQLIVRKDMHLKWPRAETPTHYIAMGIDEDLREAAKLAVREMIDFLVTEKHLTRDDAYQLASVAADFDITQLVDGTKGVHAMIPKAIFVGQKGNDDTITLERTVCFGTCPAYRVTISSDGAVTFEGRQYTKTKGTGSGHISTADFRKLVSEFEKIDYFSLPDRYAPGTKECPRVVTDMPSADTSIRLKGKSKSVAHYYGCGNSGVLGKLTALETKIDEVTGTQKWIK
;
A
#
# COMPACT_ATOMS: atom_id res chain seq x y z
N MET A 1 7.60 -65.61 23.83
CA MET A 1 6.18 -65.23 23.63
C MET A 1 6.13 -63.75 23.23
N LYS A 2 5.42 -63.46 22.13
CA LYS A 2 5.36 -62.16 21.44
C LYS A 2 4.74 -61.07 22.34
N ILE A 3 5.32 -59.87 22.33
CA ILE A 3 4.63 -58.64 22.73
C ILE A 3 4.62 -57.70 21.51
N THR A 4 3.42 -57.49 21.00
CA THR A 4 3.09 -56.70 19.81
C THR A 4 3.27 -55.21 20.10
N LYS A 5 4.11 -54.51 19.33
CA LYS A 5 4.16 -53.04 19.32
C LYS A 5 3.12 -52.50 18.33
N ILE A 6 2.15 -51.76 18.84
CA ILE A 6 1.22 -50.95 18.05
C ILE A 6 1.95 -49.67 17.64
N LEU A 7 2.09 -49.45 16.34
CA LEU A 7 2.63 -48.21 15.76
C LEU A 7 1.44 -47.30 15.44
N ILE A 8 1.29 -46.20 16.19
CA ILE A 8 0.30 -45.16 15.88
C ILE A 8 0.98 -44.16 14.94
N THR A 9 0.64 -44.20 13.65
CA THR A 9 0.97 -43.15 12.69
C THR A 9 0.08 -41.94 12.91
N LEU A 10 0.66 -40.84 13.38
CA LEU A 10 0.00 -39.54 13.50
C LEU A 10 0.08 -38.83 12.14
N SER A 11 -1.02 -38.81 11.39
CA SER A 11 -1.14 -38.05 10.14
C SER A 11 -1.22 -36.55 10.45
N ALA A 12 -0.19 -35.78 10.10
CA ALA A 12 -0.21 -34.33 10.19
C ALA A 12 -1.14 -33.78 9.10
N LEU A 13 -2.28 -33.20 9.51
CA LEU A 13 -3.20 -32.50 8.64
C LEU A 13 -2.57 -31.15 8.24
N VAL A 14 -2.02 -31.08 7.03
CA VAL A 14 -1.59 -29.81 6.43
C VAL A 14 -2.85 -29.05 6.04
N ILE A 15 -3.23 -28.06 6.83
CA ILE A 15 -4.26 -27.10 6.46
C ILE A 15 -3.67 -26.24 5.35
N SER A 16 -3.96 -26.62 4.11
CA SER A 16 -3.72 -25.75 2.97
C SER A 16 -4.68 -24.57 3.10
N LEU A 17 -4.15 -23.38 3.40
CA LEU A 17 -4.90 -22.14 3.23
C LEU A 17 -5.31 -22.07 1.76
N ASN A 18 -6.60 -22.30 1.49
CA ASN A 18 -7.17 -22.14 0.18
C ASN A 18 -7.02 -20.67 -0.20
N ALA A 19 -6.10 -20.34 -1.11
CA ALA A 19 -6.04 -19.02 -1.70
C ALA A 19 -7.35 -18.82 -2.49
N GLN A 20 -8.25 -18.02 -1.94
CA GLN A 20 -9.54 -17.75 -2.58
C GLN A 20 -9.27 -17.10 -3.94
N GLN A 21 -9.77 -17.73 -5.01
CA GLN A 21 -9.67 -17.19 -6.38
C GLN A 21 -10.27 -15.77 -6.40
N PRO A 22 -9.64 -14.80 -7.08
CA PRO A 22 -10.13 -13.43 -7.13
C PRO A 22 -11.51 -13.38 -7.81
N LEU A 23 -12.37 -12.48 -7.32
CA LEU A 23 -13.68 -12.23 -7.95
C LEU A 23 -13.45 -11.57 -9.32
N GLN A 24 -13.99 -12.15 -10.38
CA GLN A 24 -13.79 -11.65 -11.74
C GLN A 24 -14.89 -10.67 -12.16
N LEU A 25 -14.49 -9.53 -12.70
CA LEU A 25 -15.36 -8.55 -13.34
C LEU A 25 -14.94 -8.35 -14.80
N LYS A 26 -15.81 -8.77 -15.72
CA LYS A 26 -15.58 -8.63 -17.17
C LYS A 26 -16.35 -7.43 -17.73
N PRO A 27 -15.85 -6.78 -18.80
CA PRO A 27 -16.55 -5.71 -19.47
C PRO A 27 -17.69 -6.28 -20.32
N THR A 28 -18.92 -5.86 -20.02
CA THR A 28 -20.15 -6.21 -20.74
C THR A 28 -21.03 -4.97 -20.81
N PRO A 29 -22.09 -4.95 -21.65
CA PRO A 29 -23.03 -3.83 -21.67
C PRO A 29 -23.67 -3.48 -20.32
N LYS A 30 -23.65 -4.39 -19.34
CA LYS A 30 -24.22 -4.20 -18.00
C LYS A 30 -23.20 -3.90 -16.91
N THR A 31 -21.91 -3.97 -17.22
CA THR A 31 -20.81 -3.87 -16.25
C THR A 31 -19.83 -2.74 -16.56
N VAL A 32 -20.20 -1.84 -17.48
CA VAL A 32 -19.38 -0.68 -17.83
C VAL A 32 -20.14 0.63 -17.63
N ALA A 33 -19.41 1.66 -17.23
CA ALA A 33 -19.81 3.05 -17.37
C ALA A 33 -19.04 3.64 -18.55
N TRP A 34 -19.76 4.15 -19.55
CA TRP A 34 -19.14 4.76 -20.72
C TRP A 34 -19.07 6.27 -20.56
N GLY A 35 -17.87 6.80 -20.36
CA GLY A 35 -17.59 8.23 -20.48
C GLY A 35 -17.88 9.04 -19.23
N TYR A 36 -18.09 8.41 -18.08
CA TYR A 36 -18.40 9.13 -16.85
C TYR A 36 -18.03 8.43 -15.54
N TYR A 37 -17.92 9.25 -14.49
CA TYR A 37 -18.05 8.87 -13.08
C TYR A 37 -19.32 9.52 -12.50
N ASP A 38 -20.07 8.80 -11.67
CA ASP A 38 -21.37 9.26 -11.15
C ASP A 38 -21.69 8.59 -9.81
N ALA A 39 -21.96 9.40 -8.78
CA ALA A 39 -22.34 8.91 -7.45
C ALA A 39 -23.72 8.23 -7.42
N ALA A 40 -24.57 8.48 -8.41
CA ALA A 40 -25.87 7.84 -8.55
C ALA A 40 -25.81 6.53 -9.35
N ALA A 41 -24.65 6.12 -9.88
CA ALA A 41 -24.53 4.90 -10.66
C ALA A 41 -24.76 3.66 -9.79
N PRO A 42 -25.64 2.73 -10.23
CA PRO A 42 -25.84 1.48 -9.50
C PRO A 42 -24.58 0.62 -9.60
N PRO A 43 -24.13 0.00 -8.49
CA PRO A 43 -22.97 -0.87 -8.54
C PRO A 43 -23.26 -2.18 -9.24
N VAL A 44 -22.27 -2.68 -9.97
CA VAL A 44 -22.36 -3.94 -10.73
C VAL A 44 -21.71 -5.11 -9.99
N MET A 45 -20.94 -4.80 -8.95
CA MET A 45 -20.29 -5.74 -8.05
C MET A 45 -20.23 -5.15 -6.64
N ARG A 46 -20.40 -5.98 -5.60
CA ARG A 46 -20.22 -5.63 -4.20
C ARG A 46 -19.16 -6.53 -3.58
N ILE A 47 -18.22 -5.95 -2.86
CA ILE A 47 -17.12 -6.68 -2.19
C ILE A 47 -16.89 -6.14 -0.78
N LYS A 48 -16.12 -6.86 0.02
CA LYS A 48 -15.65 -6.40 1.34
C LYS A 48 -14.26 -5.77 1.22
N SER A 49 -13.97 -4.87 2.16
CA SER A 49 -12.60 -4.36 2.34
C SER A 49 -11.62 -5.53 2.56
N GLY A 50 -10.51 -5.53 1.81
CA GLY A 50 -9.50 -6.58 1.80
C GLY A 50 -9.63 -7.60 0.68
N ASP A 51 -10.79 -7.66 0.01
CA ASP A 51 -11.04 -8.60 -1.09
C ASP A 51 -10.13 -8.32 -2.30
N ILE A 52 -9.91 -9.39 -3.08
CA ILE A 52 -9.14 -9.34 -4.32
C ILE A 52 -10.09 -9.52 -5.51
N VAL A 53 -10.02 -8.59 -6.46
CA VAL A 53 -10.80 -8.59 -7.69
C VAL A 53 -9.89 -8.65 -8.91
N GLU A 54 -10.28 -9.41 -9.93
CA GLU A 54 -9.67 -9.38 -11.25
C GLU A 54 -10.61 -8.65 -12.21
N VAL A 55 -10.15 -7.54 -12.77
CA VAL A 55 -10.95 -6.67 -13.65
C VAL A 55 -10.33 -6.68 -15.04
N GLN A 56 -11.14 -7.07 -16.03
CA GLN A 56 -10.78 -6.92 -17.45
C GLN A 56 -11.31 -5.58 -17.96
N THR A 57 -10.50 -4.86 -18.72
CA THR A 57 -10.86 -3.60 -19.37
C THR A 57 -10.79 -3.77 -20.88
N LEU A 58 -11.38 -2.82 -21.61
CA LEU A 58 -11.32 -2.79 -23.08
C LEU A 58 -10.54 -1.58 -23.54
N ILE A 59 -9.86 -1.76 -24.68
CA ILE A 59 -9.21 -0.71 -25.44
C ILE A 59 -10.19 0.44 -25.72
N THR A 60 -9.76 1.68 -25.45
CA THR A 60 -10.55 2.89 -25.67
C THR A 60 -10.60 3.23 -27.16
N SER A 61 -11.35 2.46 -27.97
CA SER A 61 -11.56 2.70 -29.41
C SER A 61 -12.82 2.02 -29.92
N SER A 62 -13.18 2.24 -31.19
CA SER A 62 -14.32 1.55 -31.81
C SER A 62 -13.89 0.36 -32.67
N PRO A 63 -14.71 -0.72 -32.75
CA PRO A 63 -14.45 -1.83 -33.66
C PRO A 63 -14.17 -1.37 -35.09
N THR A 64 -15.00 -0.45 -35.62
CA THR A 64 -14.84 0.10 -36.97
C THR A 64 -13.52 0.85 -37.16
N ARG A 65 -13.08 1.63 -36.16
CA ARG A 65 -11.83 2.39 -36.23
C ARG A 65 -10.61 1.47 -36.18
N LEU A 66 -10.65 0.44 -35.33
CA LEU A 66 -9.60 -0.59 -35.24
C LEU A 66 -9.48 -1.39 -36.55
N GLU A 67 -10.60 -1.85 -37.10
CA GLU A 67 -10.64 -2.57 -38.38
C GLU A 67 -10.15 -1.70 -39.54
N GLY A 68 -10.59 -0.44 -39.59
CA GLY A 68 -10.12 0.53 -40.58
C GLY A 68 -8.62 0.83 -40.49
N ALA A 69 -8.02 0.64 -39.32
CA ALA A 69 -6.58 0.77 -39.09
C ALA A 69 -5.80 -0.54 -39.31
N GLY A 70 -6.47 -1.63 -39.67
CA GLY A 70 -5.84 -2.90 -40.07
C GLY A 70 -5.92 -4.04 -39.04
N VAL A 71 -6.64 -3.88 -37.93
CA VAL A 71 -6.93 -4.99 -37.01
C VAL A 71 -7.93 -5.93 -37.70
N LYS A 72 -7.68 -7.25 -37.69
CA LYS A 72 -8.62 -8.19 -38.29
C LYS A 72 -9.92 -8.21 -37.48
N PRO A 73 -11.11 -8.33 -38.10
CA PRO A 73 -12.37 -8.39 -37.36
C PRO A 73 -12.42 -9.48 -36.27
N ALA A 74 -11.76 -10.61 -36.49
CA ALA A 74 -11.66 -11.71 -35.52
C ALA A 74 -10.77 -11.40 -34.31
N ASP A 75 -9.86 -10.42 -34.43
CA ASP A 75 -8.95 -10.02 -33.35
C ASP A 75 -9.54 -8.88 -32.48
N VAL A 76 -10.63 -8.25 -32.92
CA VAL A 76 -11.39 -7.27 -32.13
C VAL A 76 -12.32 -8.01 -31.16
N GLU A 77 -12.17 -7.74 -29.86
CA GLU A 77 -12.94 -8.38 -28.80
C GLU A 77 -14.46 -8.27 -29.01
N GLN A 78 -15.18 -9.39 -28.86
CA GLN A 78 -16.64 -9.43 -29.00
C GLN A 78 -17.35 -8.53 -27.97
N SER A 79 -16.84 -8.47 -26.74
CA SER A 79 -17.37 -7.60 -25.68
C SER A 79 -17.34 -6.11 -26.08
N LEU A 80 -16.31 -5.66 -26.80
CA LEU A 80 -16.25 -4.30 -27.33
C LEU A 80 -17.38 -4.05 -28.35
N ARG A 81 -17.64 -5.02 -29.22
CA ARG A 81 -18.75 -4.93 -30.21
C ARG A 81 -20.10 -4.87 -29.51
N ASP A 82 -20.31 -5.73 -28.52
CA ASP A 82 -21.56 -5.80 -27.76
C ASP A 82 -21.80 -4.48 -27.01
N ILE A 83 -20.77 -3.92 -26.36
CA ILE A 83 -20.83 -2.63 -25.68
C ILE A 83 -21.17 -1.49 -26.65
N TYR A 84 -20.51 -1.42 -27.81
CA TYR A 84 -20.80 -0.41 -28.84
C TYR A 84 -22.24 -0.49 -29.35
N LYS A 85 -22.81 -1.69 -29.41
CA LYS A 85 -24.17 -1.94 -29.90
C LYS A 85 -25.24 -1.63 -28.84
N GLU A 86 -25.00 -2.01 -27.59
CA GLU A 86 -26.05 -2.06 -26.55
C GLU A 86 -26.01 -0.91 -25.55
N VAL A 87 -24.84 -0.30 -25.30
CA VAL A 87 -24.74 0.79 -24.31
C VAL A 87 -25.22 2.11 -24.91
N THR A 88 -26.38 2.57 -24.44
CA THR A 88 -27.02 3.82 -24.87
C THR A 88 -26.84 4.97 -23.89
N ASN A 89 -26.77 4.70 -22.58
CA ASN A 89 -26.52 5.71 -21.54
C ASN A 89 -25.02 6.04 -21.47
N LYS A 90 -24.58 6.97 -22.32
CA LYS A 90 -23.19 7.44 -22.37
C LYS A 90 -23.03 8.78 -21.64
N GLY A 91 -21.84 8.98 -21.10
CA GLY A 91 -21.38 10.23 -20.52
C GLY A 91 -20.63 11.08 -21.55
N PRO A 92 -20.10 12.23 -21.11
CA PRO A 92 -19.43 13.17 -22.00
C PRO A 92 -18.00 12.75 -22.40
N GLY A 93 -17.40 11.77 -21.73
CA GLY A 93 -16.06 11.25 -22.02
C GLY A 93 -16.01 10.05 -22.97
N GLY A 94 -14.80 9.68 -23.38
CA GLY A 94 -14.55 8.56 -24.31
C GLY A 94 -14.34 7.19 -23.67
N HIS A 95 -13.93 7.14 -22.40
CA HIS A 95 -13.47 5.91 -21.74
C HIS A 95 -14.60 4.89 -21.49
N ILE A 96 -14.33 3.62 -21.77
CA ILE A 96 -15.19 2.50 -21.37
C ILE A 96 -14.62 1.92 -20.06
N LEU A 97 -15.24 2.27 -18.94
CA LEU A 97 -14.75 1.94 -17.60
C LEU A 97 -15.53 0.75 -17.03
N THR A 98 -14.85 -0.28 -16.56
CA THR A 98 -15.46 -1.48 -15.97
C THR A 98 -15.75 -1.26 -14.48
N GLY A 99 -17.00 -1.49 -14.07
CA GLY A 99 -17.54 -1.16 -12.75
C GLY A 99 -18.95 -0.53 -12.86
N PRO A 100 -19.44 0.18 -11.84
CA PRO A 100 -18.76 0.51 -10.58
C PRO A 100 -18.74 -0.66 -9.58
N ILE A 101 -17.61 -0.84 -8.89
CA ILE A 101 -17.44 -1.78 -7.78
C ILE A 101 -17.75 -1.04 -6.48
N PHE A 102 -18.69 -1.57 -5.69
CA PHE A 102 -19.04 -1.06 -4.37
C PHE A 102 -18.26 -1.81 -3.30
N ILE A 103 -17.50 -1.09 -2.48
CA ILE A 103 -16.73 -1.64 -1.37
C ILE A 103 -17.49 -1.40 -0.05
N GLU A 104 -17.93 -2.48 0.59
CA GLU A 104 -18.69 -2.42 1.85
C GLU A 104 -17.92 -1.65 2.93
N GLY A 105 -18.60 -0.68 3.56
CA GLY A 105 -18.07 0.12 4.65
C GLY A 105 -17.24 1.35 4.22
N ALA A 106 -17.01 1.58 2.92
CA ALA A 106 -16.43 2.83 2.43
C ALA A 106 -17.46 3.97 2.51
N GLU A 107 -17.09 5.07 3.15
CA GLU A 107 -17.92 6.26 3.34
C GLU A 107 -17.13 7.53 2.94
N PRO A 108 -17.82 8.63 2.59
CA PRO A 108 -17.16 9.89 2.30
C PRO A 108 -16.20 10.32 3.42
N GLY A 109 -14.97 10.69 3.05
CA GLY A 109 -13.89 11.05 3.98
C GLY A 109 -12.90 9.93 4.30
N ASP A 110 -13.24 8.68 3.98
CA ASP A 110 -12.28 7.58 3.99
C ASP A 110 -11.31 7.67 2.80
N VAL A 111 -10.32 6.78 2.76
CA VAL A 111 -9.47 6.54 1.60
C VAL A 111 -9.63 5.10 1.12
N LEU A 112 -9.76 4.92 -0.19
CA LEU A 112 -9.66 3.62 -0.84
C LEU A 112 -8.19 3.37 -1.23
N GLU A 113 -7.59 2.37 -0.60
CA GLU A 113 -6.27 1.84 -0.94
C GLU A 113 -6.43 0.73 -2.00
N VAL A 114 -5.98 1.03 -3.21
CA VAL A 114 -6.01 0.17 -4.39
C VAL A 114 -4.61 -0.40 -4.62
N ARG A 115 -4.37 -1.64 -4.19
CA ARG A 115 -3.09 -2.33 -4.42
C ARG A 115 -3.13 -3.07 -5.75
N ILE A 116 -2.31 -2.65 -6.70
CA ILE A 116 -2.22 -3.26 -8.02
C ILE A 116 -1.30 -4.49 -7.93
N LYS A 117 -1.88 -5.69 -7.91
CA LYS A 117 -1.13 -6.95 -7.72
C LYS A 117 -0.49 -7.46 -9.01
N SER A 118 -1.23 -7.42 -10.11
CA SER A 118 -0.73 -7.85 -11.42
C SER A 118 -1.47 -7.14 -12.54
N ILE A 119 -0.83 -7.01 -13.70
CA ILE A 119 -1.40 -6.47 -14.92
C ILE A 119 -0.96 -7.37 -16.07
N LYS A 120 -1.92 -7.77 -16.92
CA LYS A 120 -1.70 -8.61 -18.09
C LYS A 120 -2.30 -7.95 -19.32
N LEU A 121 -1.65 -8.11 -20.47
CA LEU A 121 -2.21 -7.75 -21.77
C LEU A 121 -3.36 -8.72 -22.10
N ALA A 122 -4.52 -8.19 -22.46
CA ALA A 122 -5.66 -9.00 -22.87
C ALA A 122 -5.68 -9.26 -24.40
N ILE A 123 -5.03 -8.38 -25.16
CA ILE A 123 -4.96 -8.44 -26.63
C ILE A 123 -3.50 -8.27 -27.11
N PRO A 124 -3.14 -8.77 -28.32
CA PRO A 124 -1.76 -8.77 -28.81
C PRO A 124 -1.37 -7.49 -29.58
N TYR A 125 -2.14 -6.42 -29.43
CA TYR A 125 -1.88 -5.15 -30.11
C TYR A 125 -2.25 -3.97 -29.21
N ALA A 126 -1.65 -2.83 -29.51
CA ALA A 126 -2.09 -1.53 -29.05
C ALA A 126 -2.42 -0.63 -30.24
N TYR A 127 -3.03 0.51 -30.00
CA TYR A 127 -3.02 1.60 -30.96
C TYR A 127 -2.46 2.88 -30.33
N ASN A 128 -1.92 3.74 -31.17
CA ASN A 128 -1.70 5.15 -30.85
C ASN A 128 -2.33 5.97 -31.98
N ALA A 129 -2.92 7.11 -31.65
CA ALA A 129 -3.51 7.99 -32.63
C ALA A 129 -3.59 9.44 -32.18
N PHE A 130 -3.50 10.35 -33.14
CA PHE A 130 -3.76 11.76 -32.94
C PHE A 130 -4.77 12.26 -33.97
N GLY A 131 -5.40 13.40 -33.67
CA GLY A 131 -6.35 14.08 -34.54
C GLY A 131 -6.19 15.59 -34.56
N PRO A 132 -6.85 16.28 -35.50
CA PRO A 132 -6.86 17.74 -35.54
C PRO A 132 -7.45 18.31 -34.25
N ARG A 133 -6.80 19.35 -33.69
CA ARG A 133 -7.22 20.04 -32.44
C ARG A 133 -7.08 19.19 -31.16
N SER A 134 -6.31 18.10 -31.19
CA SER A 134 -5.99 17.28 -30.02
C SER A 134 -4.48 17.13 -29.82
N GLY A 135 -4.06 16.80 -28.61
CA GLY A 135 -2.64 16.74 -28.22
C GLY A 135 -2.10 18.08 -27.76
N THR A 136 -0.79 18.12 -27.52
CA THR A 136 -0.07 19.28 -26.94
C THR A 136 0.25 20.35 -27.98
N ILE A 137 0.45 19.93 -29.24
CA ILE A 137 0.77 20.80 -30.39
C ILE A 137 -0.17 20.53 -31.58
N PRO A 138 -1.50 20.64 -31.39
CA PRO A 138 -2.49 20.31 -32.42
C PRO A 138 -2.33 21.11 -33.72
N GLU A 139 -1.75 22.30 -33.65
CA GLU A 139 -1.47 23.19 -34.78
C GLU A 139 -0.48 22.61 -35.79
N ASP A 140 0.44 21.75 -35.34
CA ASP A 140 1.47 21.14 -36.17
C ASP A 140 0.95 19.90 -36.93
N PHE A 141 -0.17 19.33 -36.46
CA PHE A 141 -0.78 18.13 -36.99
C PHE A 141 -2.24 18.37 -37.40
N PRO A 142 -2.50 19.10 -38.52
CA PRO A 142 -3.85 19.43 -38.98
C PRO A 142 -4.61 18.24 -39.60
N TYR A 143 -4.16 17.01 -39.37
CA TYR A 143 -4.71 15.76 -39.91
C TYR A 143 -4.75 14.69 -38.82
N ALA A 144 -5.54 13.64 -39.05
CA ALA A 144 -5.59 12.49 -38.15
C ALA A 144 -4.71 11.36 -38.64
N LYS A 145 -4.13 10.60 -37.71
CA LYS A 145 -3.44 9.35 -38.02
C LYS A 145 -3.62 8.38 -36.86
N MET A 146 -3.75 7.11 -37.20
CA MET A 146 -3.77 6.01 -36.25
C MET A 146 -2.74 4.97 -36.68
N ARG A 147 -2.07 4.36 -35.70
CA ARG A 147 -1.13 3.26 -35.89
C ARG A 147 -1.56 2.10 -34.99
N ILE A 148 -1.60 0.90 -35.57
CA ILE A 148 -1.66 -0.35 -34.79
C ILE A 148 -0.22 -0.77 -34.48
N ILE A 149 0.06 -1.07 -33.21
CA ILE A 149 1.37 -1.42 -32.69
C ILE A 149 1.30 -2.87 -32.18
N PRO A 150 1.93 -3.84 -32.84
CA PRO A 150 1.99 -5.22 -32.37
C PRO A 150 2.70 -5.33 -31.02
N LEU A 151 2.16 -6.15 -30.11
CA LEU A 151 2.73 -6.42 -28.79
C LEU A 151 3.28 -7.84 -28.73
N ASP A 152 4.55 -7.98 -28.34
CA ASP A 152 5.15 -9.27 -27.99
C ASP A 152 5.11 -9.44 -26.47
N ALA A 153 4.08 -10.15 -25.99
CA ALA A 153 3.90 -10.45 -24.57
C ALA A 153 4.96 -11.40 -23.99
N LYS A 154 5.74 -12.11 -24.82
CA LYS A 154 6.82 -12.99 -24.35
C LYS A 154 8.10 -12.19 -24.11
N ARG A 155 8.44 -11.29 -25.03
CA ARG A 155 9.60 -10.40 -24.92
C ARG A 155 9.32 -9.13 -24.11
N MET A 156 8.06 -8.85 -23.81
CA MET A 156 7.61 -7.60 -23.18
C MET A 156 8.06 -6.36 -23.96
N VAL A 157 7.83 -6.37 -25.28
CA VAL A 157 8.11 -5.23 -26.17
C VAL A 157 6.94 -4.93 -27.12
N ALA A 158 6.76 -3.67 -27.48
CA ALA A 158 5.91 -3.20 -28.56
C ALA A 158 6.77 -2.93 -29.80
N HIS A 159 6.38 -3.44 -30.96
CA HIS A 159 7.07 -3.17 -32.22
C HIS A 159 6.49 -1.91 -32.87
N PHE A 160 7.11 -0.75 -32.65
CA PHE A 160 6.58 0.52 -33.15
C PHE A 160 6.88 0.73 -34.64
N ALA A 161 8.13 0.46 -35.04
CA ALA A 161 8.63 0.54 -36.41
C ALA A 161 9.93 -0.26 -36.54
N ASP A 162 10.47 -0.38 -37.76
CA ASP A 162 11.77 -1.03 -38.01
C ASP A 162 12.87 -0.37 -37.16
N GLY A 163 13.53 -1.17 -36.32
CA GLY A 163 14.57 -0.71 -35.39
C GLY A 163 14.05 0.02 -34.15
N ILE A 164 12.73 0.07 -33.92
CA ILE A 164 12.11 0.76 -32.79
C ILE A 164 11.21 -0.21 -32.01
N ASP A 165 11.81 -0.86 -31.01
CA ASP A 165 11.11 -1.66 -30.01
C ASP A 165 10.95 -0.83 -28.72
N ILE A 166 9.73 -0.76 -28.18
CA ILE A 166 9.42 -0.04 -26.95
C ILE A 166 9.20 -1.07 -25.83
N PRO A 167 9.93 -1.03 -24.70
CA PRO A 167 9.67 -1.91 -23.56
C PRO A 167 8.25 -1.72 -23.01
N LEU A 168 7.54 -2.82 -22.78
CA LEU A 168 6.20 -2.80 -22.21
C LEU A 168 6.26 -2.61 -20.71
N ARG A 169 5.47 -1.65 -20.23
CA ARG A 169 5.27 -1.38 -18.81
C ARG A 169 3.79 -1.06 -18.60
N PRO A 170 2.92 -2.08 -18.69
CA PRO A 170 1.49 -1.85 -18.78
C PRO A 170 0.92 -1.28 -17.49
N PHE A 171 -0.03 -0.35 -17.61
CA PHE A 171 -0.74 0.29 -16.51
C PHE A 171 -2.14 0.72 -16.97
N PHE A 172 -3.00 1.08 -16.01
CA PHE A 172 -4.32 1.64 -16.31
C PHE A 172 -4.23 3.16 -16.21
N GLY A 173 -4.50 3.86 -17.30
CA GLY A 173 -4.65 5.32 -17.32
C GLY A 173 -5.77 5.77 -16.39
N SER A 174 -6.86 4.98 -16.35
CA SER A 174 -8.06 5.32 -15.60
C SER A 174 -8.36 4.35 -14.44
N ILE A 175 -8.13 4.82 -13.20
CA ILE A 175 -8.58 4.18 -11.95
C ILE A 175 -9.22 5.28 -11.09
N GLY A 176 -10.54 5.26 -10.92
CA GLY A 176 -11.24 6.34 -10.23
C GLY A 176 -12.48 5.90 -9.46
N VAL A 177 -12.89 6.71 -8.50
CA VAL A 177 -14.09 6.51 -7.69
C VAL A 177 -15.18 7.49 -8.09
N ALA A 178 -16.42 7.32 -7.61
CA ALA A 178 -17.46 8.31 -7.84
C ALA A 178 -17.08 9.67 -7.23
N PRO A 179 -17.45 10.78 -7.89
CA PRO A 179 -17.26 12.12 -7.36
C PRO A 179 -18.21 12.39 -6.17
N PRO A 180 -18.07 13.54 -5.49
CA PRO A 180 -19.09 14.00 -4.55
C PRO A 180 -20.46 14.05 -5.22
N PRO A 181 -21.57 13.62 -4.56
CA PRO A 181 -22.90 13.60 -5.17
C PRO A 181 -23.36 14.94 -5.77
N ALA A 182 -22.93 16.06 -5.17
CA ALA A 182 -23.26 17.40 -5.66
C ALA A 182 -22.64 17.75 -7.02
N ALA A 183 -21.57 17.06 -7.44
CA ALA A 183 -20.97 17.23 -8.76
C ALA A 183 -21.82 16.58 -9.87
N GLY A 184 -22.76 15.70 -9.50
CA GLY A 184 -23.49 14.88 -10.45
C GLY A 184 -22.57 13.97 -11.27
N ARG A 185 -22.97 13.71 -12.51
CA ARG A 185 -22.19 12.95 -13.48
C ARG A 185 -21.08 13.82 -14.06
N ILE A 186 -19.83 13.36 -13.96
CA ILE A 186 -18.66 14.06 -14.51
C ILE A 186 -18.07 13.31 -15.71
N ASN A 187 -17.29 14.03 -16.52
CA ASN A 187 -16.55 13.47 -17.65
C ASN A 187 -15.47 12.50 -17.16
N SER A 188 -15.30 11.38 -17.87
CA SER A 188 -14.24 10.41 -17.56
C SER A 188 -12.84 10.85 -18.03
N ALA A 189 -12.72 11.92 -18.82
CA ALA A 189 -11.44 12.37 -19.37
C ALA A 189 -10.61 13.17 -18.36
N PRO A 190 -11.07 14.27 -17.73
CA PRO A 190 -10.20 15.04 -16.86
C PRO A 190 -10.03 14.32 -15.51
N PRO A 191 -8.80 14.01 -15.07
CA PRO A 191 -8.59 13.51 -13.71
C PRO A 191 -8.84 14.61 -12.67
N GLY A 192 -8.97 14.19 -11.40
CA GLY A 192 -9.13 15.12 -10.29
C GLY A 192 -9.08 14.44 -8.91
N ILE A 193 -9.81 15.00 -7.94
CA ILE A 193 -9.88 14.45 -6.58
C ILE A 193 -10.43 13.02 -6.51
N HIS A 194 -11.12 12.58 -7.55
CA HIS A 194 -11.65 11.22 -7.68
C HIS A 194 -10.65 10.24 -8.32
N ALA A 195 -9.39 10.68 -8.51
CA ALA A 195 -8.39 10.10 -9.39
C ALA A 195 -8.86 10.15 -10.85
N GLY A 196 -9.38 9.05 -11.38
CA GLY A 196 -9.88 8.99 -12.75
C GLY A 196 -8.74 8.73 -13.75
N ASN A 197 -8.75 9.46 -14.85
CA ASN A 197 -7.77 9.37 -15.95
C ASN A 197 -6.41 9.99 -15.57
N LEU A 198 -5.72 9.38 -14.62
CA LEU A 198 -4.46 9.94 -14.12
C LEU A 198 -3.34 9.88 -15.15
N ASP A 199 -3.36 8.89 -16.04
CA ASP A 199 -2.32 8.63 -17.06
C ASP A 199 -0.91 8.65 -16.49
N ASN A 200 -0.79 8.13 -15.27
CA ASN A 200 0.47 8.05 -14.58
C ASN A 200 1.10 6.68 -14.80
N LYS A 201 2.10 6.64 -15.69
CA LYS A 201 2.83 5.41 -16.05
C LYS A 201 3.54 4.70 -14.89
N GLU A 202 3.60 5.31 -13.71
CA GLU A 202 4.14 4.70 -12.50
C GLU A 202 3.11 3.80 -11.77
N LEU A 203 1.83 3.83 -12.17
CA LEU A 203 0.73 2.99 -11.65
C LEU A 203 0.73 1.55 -12.19
N VAL A 204 1.89 0.90 -12.09
CA VAL A 204 2.14 -0.46 -12.57
C VAL A 204 1.86 -1.52 -11.51
N ALA A 205 2.01 -2.80 -11.88
CA ALA A 205 1.99 -3.89 -10.90
C ALA A 205 3.03 -3.66 -9.78
N GLY A 206 2.59 -3.82 -8.53
CA GLY A 206 3.37 -3.52 -7.32
C GLY A 206 3.15 -2.12 -6.76
N THR A 207 2.46 -1.23 -7.48
CA THR A 207 2.08 0.11 -7.02
C THR A 207 0.78 0.06 -6.19
N THR A 208 0.68 0.95 -5.21
CA THR A 208 -0.55 1.20 -4.46
C THR A 208 -1.03 2.62 -4.76
N LEU A 209 -2.31 2.77 -5.12
CA LEU A 209 -2.98 4.06 -5.32
C LEU A 209 -3.95 4.30 -4.16
N TYR A 210 -3.94 5.50 -3.60
CA TYR A 210 -4.79 5.95 -2.51
C TYR A 210 -5.75 7.02 -3.05
N ILE A 211 -7.04 6.73 -3.02
CA ILE A 211 -8.07 7.61 -3.59
C ILE A 211 -9.02 8.06 -2.47
N PRO A 212 -9.21 9.37 -2.24
CA PRO A 212 -10.19 9.82 -1.26
C PRO A 212 -11.61 9.44 -1.71
N VAL A 213 -12.39 8.90 -0.77
CA VAL A 213 -13.75 8.45 -1.02
C VAL A 213 -14.71 9.64 -0.90
N HIS A 214 -15.56 9.83 -1.91
CA HIS A 214 -16.52 10.94 -1.96
C HIS A 214 -17.99 10.50 -1.94
N ALA A 215 -18.26 9.20 -2.13
CA ALA A 215 -19.59 8.61 -2.14
C ALA A 215 -19.59 7.23 -1.44
N PRO A 216 -20.72 6.82 -0.83
CA PRO A 216 -20.81 5.51 -0.18
C PRO A 216 -20.43 4.36 -1.11
N GLY A 217 -19.61 3.45 -0.60
CA GLY A 217 -19.07 2.33 -1.35
C GLY A 217 -17.96 2.66 -2.34
N ALA A 218 -17.52 3.92 -2.41
CA ALA A 218 -16.57 4.49 -3.37
C ALA A 218 -17.00 4.44 -4.84
N LEU A 219 -17.64 3.35 -5.31
CA LEU A 219 -18.05 3.13 -6.71
C LEU A 219 -16.85 3.19 -7.66
N LEU A 220 -15.87 2.30 -7.42
CA LEU A 220 -14.62 2.21 -8.18
C LEU A 220 -14.87 1.75 -9.62
N LEU A 221 -14.26 2.46 -10.57
CA LEU A 221 -14.29 2.22 -12.00
C LEU A 221 -12.84 2.14 -12.52
N ILE A 222 -12.57 1.17 -13.39
CA ILE A 222 -11.21 0.91 -13.93
C ILE A 222 -11.31 0.75 -15.44
N GLY A 223 -10.42 1.40 -16.20
CA GLY A 223 -10.40 1.34 -17.66
C GLY A 223 -9.11 1.89 -18.24
N ASP A 224 -9.16 2.18 -19.52
CA ASP A 224 -8.09 2.87 -20.25
C ASP A 224 -6.72 2.19 -20.11
N GLY A 225 -6.61 1.00 -20.68
CA GLY A 225 -5.39 0.20 -20.55
C GLY A 225 -4.30 0.70 -21.47
N HIS A 226 -3.09 0.91 -20.96
CA HIS A 226 -1.94 1.32 -21.76
C HIS A 226 -0.85 0.26 -21.70
N ALA A 227 -0.29 -0.11 -22.85
CA ALA A 227 0.87 -1.01 -22.94
C ALA A 227 2.19 -0.28 -22.62
N GLY A 228 2.19 1.05 -22.79
CA GLY A 228 3.27 1.95 -22.43
C GLY A 228 2.94 3.40 -22.83
N GLN A 229 3.56 4.36 -22.14
CA GLN A 229 3.32 5.79 -22.29
C GLN A 229 4.60 6.59 -21.93
N GLY A 230 4.78 7.73 -22.58
CA GLY A 230 5.73 8.75 -22.14
C GLY A 230 5.18 9.65 -21.02
N ASN A 231 6.05 10.36 -20.31
CA ASN A 231 5.61 11.45 -19.45
C ASN A 231 5.04 12.56 -20.35
N GLY A 232 3.78 12.94 -20.13
CA GLY A 232 3.09 13.99 -20.86
C GLY A 232 2.04 13.52 -21.87
N GLU A 233 2.06 12.26 -22.33
CA GLU A 233 1.06 11.71 -23.27
C GLU A 233 0.73 12.69 -24.43
N VAL A 234 1.79 13.15 -25.10
CA VAL A 234 1.74 14.45 -25.79
C VAL A 234 0.78 14.54 -26.96
N ASP A 235 0.39 13.41 -27.56
CA ASP A 235 -0.39 13.38 -28.80
C ASP A 235 -1.85 12.96 -28.61
N ILE A 236 -2.33 12.87 -27.36
CA ILE A 236 -3.68 12.47 -26.87
C ILE A 236 -3.84 11.01 -26.46
N THR A 237 -2.98 10.10 -26.91
CA THR A 237 -3.15 8.66 -26.58
C THR A 237 -1.83 7.99 -26.29
N ALA A 238 -1.84 7.02 -25.41
CA ALA A 238 -0.72 6.13 -25.16
C ALA A 238 -0.62 5.03 -26.24
N MET A 239 0.05 3.93 -25.90
CA MET A 239 -0.16 2.64 -26.57
C MET A 239 -1.41 1.97 -25.99
N GLU A 240 -2.59 2.46 -26.40
CA GLU A 240 -3.91 2.03 -25.96
C GLU A 240 -4.16 0.54 -26.21
N THR A 241 -4.61 -0.20 -25.21
CA THR A 241 -4.83 -1.64 -25.26
C THR A 241 -5.90 -2.11 -24.26
N SER A 242 -6.25 -3.38 -24.29
CA SER A 242 -7.11 -4.03 -23.29
C SER A 242 -6.23 -4.73 -22.25
N LEU A 243 -6.57 -4.59 -20.97
CA LEU A 243 -5.80 -5.16 -19.87
C LEU A 243 -6.65 -6.03 -18.95
N ILE A 244 -6.00 -6.94 -18.24
CA ILE A 244 -6.57 -7.69 -17.12
C ILE A 244 -5.73 -7.37 -15.89
N GLY A 245 -6.33 -6.71 -14.90
CA GLY A 245 -5.67 -6.30 -13.67
C GLY A 245 -6.19 -7.06 -12.46
N THR A 246 -5.31 -7.42 -11.53
CA THR A 246 -5.70 -7.97 -10.22
C THR A 246 -5.45 -6.93 -9.15
N PHE A 247 -6.47 -6.60 -8.36
CA PHE A 247 -6.44 -5.53 -7.37
C PHE A 247 -6.86 -6.06 -6.01
N GLN A 248 -6.17 -5.64 -4.95
CA GLN A 248 -6.68 -5.76 -3.57
C GLN A 248 -7.19 -4.40 -3.14
N LEU A 249 -8.44 -4.36 -2.67
CA LEU A 249 -9.17 -3.11 -2.39
C LEU A 249 -9.42 -2.99 -0.88
N ILE A 250 -8.85 -1.97 -0.24
CA ILE A 250 -8.89 -1.80 1.22
C ILE A 250 -9.44 -0.42 1.55
N VAL A 251 -10.43 -0.37 2.44
CA VAL A 251 -10.94 0.88 3.01
C VAL A 251 -10.08 1.28 4.21
N ARG A 252 -9.49 2.48 4.14
CA ARG A 252 -8.65 3.08 5.18
C ARG A 252 -9.46 4.15 5.92
N LYS A 253 -9.91 3.78 7.13
CA LYS A 253 -10.60 4.68 8.08
C LYS A 253 -9.63 5.59 8.83
N ASP A 254 -8.35 5.21 8.84
CA ASP A 254 -7.24 5.84 9.55
C ASP A 254 -6.48 6.85 8.69
N MET A 255 -6.93 7.10 7.46
CA MET A 255 -6.28 8.00 6.50
C MET A 255 -7.30 8.96 5.91
N HIS A 256 -6.89 10.23 5.78
CA HIS A 256 -7.71 11.28 5.17
C HIS A 256 -6.87 12.02 4.13
N LEU A 257 -7.37 12.07 2.90
CA LEU A 257 -6.71 12.74 1.77
C LEU A 257 -7.66 13.70 1.09
N LYS A 258 -7.09 14.75 0.49
CA LYS A 258 -7.82 15.65 -0.42
C LYS A 258 -7.60 15.28 -1.89
N TRP A 259 -6.38 14.88 -2.21
CA TRP A 259 -5.94 14.48 -3.55
C TRP A 259 -5.43 13.04 -3.52
N PRO A 260 -5.52 12.32 -4.66
CA PRO A 260 -4.95 10.99 -4.76
C PRO A 260 -3.43 11.02 -4.57
N ARG A 261 -2.91 9.96 -3.96
CA ARG A 261 -1.47 9.70 -3.79
C ARG A 261 -1.18 8.28 -4.22
N ALA A 262 0.07 7.97 -4.54
CA ALA A 262 0.46 6.61 -4.84
C ALA A 262 1.81 6.27 -4.21
N GLU A 263 2.18 5.00 -4.22
CA GLU A 263 3.53 4.57 -3.93
C GLU A 263 3.91 3.37 -4.79
N THR A 264 5.11 3.42 -5.35
CA THR A 264 5.75 2.25 -5.96
C THR A 264 6.54 1.50 -4.87
N PRO A 265 7.17 0.35 -5.16
CA PRO A 265 8.07 -0.29 -4.22
C PRO A 265 9.23 0.62 -3.75
N THR A 266 9.60 1.62 -4.56
CA THR A 266 10.79 2.44 -4.34
C THR A 266 10.51 3.91 -4.06
N HIS A 267 9.34 4.45 -4.39
CA HIS A 267 9.01 5.88 -4.26
C HIS A 267 7.64 6.11 -3.64
N TYR A 268 7.49 7.22 -2.91
CA TYR A 268 6.18 7.82 -2.65
C TYR A 268 5.86 8.81 -3.76
N ILE A 269 4.58 8.90 -4.12
CA ILE A 269 4.09 9.76 -5.21
C ILE A 269 2.99 10.67 -4.68
N ALA A 270 3.18 11.98 -4.87
CA ALA A 270 2.14 13.00 -4.71
C ALA A 270 1.83 13.60 -6.09
N MET A 271 0.58 14.03 -6.33
CA MET A 271 0.16 14.51 -7.64
C MET A 271 -0.55 15.86 -7.54
N GLY A 272 -0.33 16.71 -8.53
CA GLY A 272 -1.06 17.95 -8.73
C GLY A 272 -1.67 17.96 -10.12
N ILE A 273 -2.94 18.35 -10.19
CA ILE A 273 -3.75 18.32 -11.40
C ILE A 273 -4.51 19.64 -11.50
N ASP A 274 -4.35 20.34 -12.61
CA ASP A 274 -4.97 21.65 -12.84
C ASP A 274 -5.10 21.94 -14.35
N GLU A 275 -5.99 22.85 -14.74
CA GLU A 275 -6.08 23.31 -16.13
C GLU A 275 -4.83 24.10 -16.59
N ASP A 276 -4.00 24.57 -15.66
CA ASP A 276 -2.71 25.20 -15.96
C ASP A 276 -1.55 24.35 -15.41
N LEU A 277 -0.57 24.03 -16.26
CA LEU A 277 0.56 23.17 -15.88
C LEU A 277 1.40 23.76 -14.72
N ARG A 278 1.52 25.09 -14.63
CA ARG A 278 2.26 25.73 -13.53
C ARG A 278 1.46 25.62 -12.23
N GLU A 279 0.14 25.76 -12.26
CA GLU A 279 -0.69 25.53 -11.08
C GLU A 279 -0.70 24.05 -10.67
N ALA A 280 -0.73 23.11 -11.62
CA ALA A 280 -0.55 21.68 -11.36
C ALA A 280 0.79 21.39 -10.67
N ALA A 281 1.89 22.01 -11.14
CA ALA A 281 3.20 21.88 -10.52
C ALA A 281 3.22 22.42 -9.07
N LYS A 282 2.63 23.60 -8.83
CA LYS A 282 2.50 24.16 -7.47
C LYS A 282 1.69 23.24 -6.56
N LEU A 283 0.63 22.63 -7.08
CA LEU A 283 -0.18 21.68 -6.32
C LEU A 283 0.60 20.41 -5.99
N ALA A 284 1.36 19.84 -6.95
CA ALA A 284 2.21 18.68 -6.70
C ALA A 284 3.24 18.95 -5.59
N VAL A 285 3.86 20.15 -5.59
CA VAL A 285 4.78 20.58 -4.52
C VAL A 285 4.05 20.66 -3.17
N ARG A 286 2.85 21.26 -3.14
CA ARG A 286 2.04 21.37 -1.92
C ARG A 286 1.65 20.00 -1.37
N GLU A 287 1.25 19.07 -2.23
CA GLU A 287 0.88 17.70 -1.82
C GLU A 287 2.10 16.89 -1.34
N MET A 288 3.28 17.08 -1.94
CA MET A 288 4.51 16.46 -1.44
C MET A 288 4.91 17.02 -0.06
N ILE A 289 4.82 18.34 0.14
CA ILE A 289 5.04 18.96 1.45
C ILE A 289 4.04 18.42 2.47
N ASP A 290 2.76 18.35 2.12
CA ASP A 290 1.72 17.84 3.01
C ASP A 290 2.01 16.39 3.41
N PHE A 291 2.36 15.52 2.46
CA PHE A 291 2.81 14.15 2.74
C PHE A 291 4.01 14.11 3.70
N LEU A 292 5.04 14.90 3.45
CA LEU A 292 6.25 14.93 4.29
C LEU A 292 5.97 15.44 5.71
N VAL A 293 5.07 16.40 5.87
CA VAL A 293 4.66 16.90 7.19
C VAL A 293 3.80 15.87 7.93
N THR A 294 2.80 15.32 7.25
CA THR A 294 1.80 14.44 7.88
C THR A 294 2.36 13.04 8.16
N GLU A 295 3.01 12.43 7.17
CA GLU A 295 3.46 11.04 7.22
C GLU A 295 4.92 10.88 7.66
N LYS A 296 5.75 11.92 7.45
CA LYS A 296 7.18 11.90 7.83
C LYS A 296 7.51 12.85 8.98
N HIS A 297 6.52 13.58 9.48
CA HIS A 297 6.61 14.44 10.67
C HIS A 297 7.71 15.52 10.57
N LEU A 298 8.01 15.98 9.35
CA LEU A 298 8.93 17.08 9.13
C LEU A 298 8.26 18.42 9.46
N THR A 299 9.07 19.42 9.78
CA THR A 299 8.57 20.81 9.77
C THR A 299 8.20 21.21 8.35
N ARG A 300 7.32 22.20 8.19
CA ARG A 300 6.90 22.66 6.87
C ARG A 300 8.10 23.15 6.02
N ASP A 301 9.05 23.84 6.64
CA ASP A 301 10.21 24.40 5.95
C ASP A 301 11.18 23.29 5.55
N ASP A 302 11.46 22.33 6.43
CA ASP A 302 12.29 21.16 6.10
C ASP A 302 11.66 20.29 5.02
N ALA A 303 10.34 20.10 5.06
CA ALA A 303 9.61 19.37 4.04
C ALA A 303 9.74 20.05 2.67
N TYR A 304 9.64 21.38 2.63
CA TYR A 304 9.81 22.12 1.37
C TYR A 304 11.25 22.05 0.84
N GLN A 305 12.24 22.19 1.72
CA GLN A 305 13.65 22.04 1.35
C GLN A 305 13.96 20.62 0.87
N LEU A 306 13.48 19.59 1.57
CA LEU A 306 13.68 18.19 1.20
C LEU A 306 13.03 17.87 -0.15
N ALA A 307 11.81 18.34 -0.39
CA ALA A 307 11.16 18.19 -1.68
C ALA A 307 12.02 18.78 -2.83
N SER A 308 12.66 19.92 -2.61
CA SER A 308 13.52 20.57 -3.61
C SER A 308 14.80 19.77 -3.94
N VAL A 309 15.40 19.09 -2.95
CA VAL A 309 16.71 18.43 -3.12
C VAL A 309 16.61 16.92 -3.34
N ALA A 310 15.44 16.32 -3.14
CA ALA A 310 15.29 14.86 -3.14
C ALA A 310 14.01 14.33 -3.81
N ALA A 311 13.11 15.19 -4.28
CA ALA A 311 11.97 14.75 -5.08
C ALA A 311 12.14 15.18 -6.54
N ASP A 312 11.78 14.27 -7.46
CA ASP A 312 11.68 14.54 -8.89
C ASP A 312 10.24 14.94 -9.22
N PHE A 313 10.05 15.99 -10.03
CA PHE A 313 8.72 16.45 -10.44
C PHE A 313 8.57 16.24 -11.94
N ASP A 314 7.73 15.27 -12.30
CA ASP A 314 7.52 14.81 -13.66
C ASP A 314 6.15 15.25 -14.18
N ILE A 315 6.08 15.59 -15.47
CA ILE A 315 4.80 15.79 -16.15
C ILE A 315 4.11 14.43 -16.27
N THR A 316 2.89 14.32 -15.77
CA THR A 316 2.07 13.10 -15.87
C THR A 316 1.46 13.01 -17.27
N GLN A 317 0.56 13.93 -17.59
CA GLN A 317 -0.13 14.08 -18.87
C GLN A 317 -0.38 15.57 -19.17
N LEU A 318 -0.70 15.90 -20.43
CA LEU A 318 -0.90 17.29 -20.90
C LEU A 318 -2.24 17.51 -21.62
N VAL A 319 -3.05 16.47 -21.81
CA VAL A 319 -4.00 16.40 -22.94
C VAL A 319 -5.48 16.24 -22.56
N ASP A 320 -5.82 16.03 -21.28
CA ASP A 320 -7.19 15.67 -20.85
C ASP A 320 -8.11 16.85 -20.52
N GLY A 321 -7.69 18.07 -20.87
CA GLY A 321 -8.28 19.32 -20.39
C GLY A 321 -7.57 19.83 -19.14
N THR A 322 -7.38 18.98 -18.13
CA THR A 322 -6.40 19.21 -17.05
C THR A 322 -5.02 18.65 -17.41
N LYS A 323 -4.00 19.18 -16.73
CA LYS A 323 -2.59 18.83 -16.86
C LYS A 323 -2.10 18.33 -15.51
N GLY A 324 -1.21 17.35 -15.53
CA GLY A 324 -0.77 16.62 -14.37
C GLY A 324 0.72 16.78 -14.15
N VAL A 325 1.11 16.96 -12.89
CA VAL A 325 2.50 16.83 -12.43
C VAL A 325 2.51 15.87 -11.25
N HIS A 326 3.43 14.92 -11.24
CA HIS A 326 3.63 14.01 -10.12
C HIS A 326 5.03 14.17 -9.53
N ALA A 327 5.09 14.25 -8.21
CA ALA A 327 6.31 14.32 -7.44
C ALA A 327 6.67 12.90 -6.97
N MET A 328 7.88 12.44 -7.25
CA MET A 328 8.41 11.16 -6.79
C MET A 328 9.52 11.40 -5.77
N ILE A 329 9.38 10.86 -4.55
CA ILE A 329 10.43 10.92 -3.53
C ILE A 329 10.89 9.51 -3.15
N PRO A 330 12.19 9.18 -3.22
CA PRO A 330 12.65 7.82 -2.99
C PRO A 330 12.44 7.39 -1.54
N LYS A 331 11.82 6.24 -1.33
CA LYS A 331 11.62 5.65 0.01
C LYS A 331 12.95 5.41 0.74
N ALA A 332 14.01 5.13 -0.02
CA ALA A 332 15.34 4.83 0.50
C ALA A 332 16.02 6.01 1.22
N ILE A 333 15.61 7.26 0.99
CA ILE A 333 16.16 8.41 1.72
C ILE A 333 15.61 8.47 3.14
N PHE A 334 14.44 7.88 3.39
CA PHE A 334 13.90 7.69 4.73
C PHE A 334 14.55 6.47 5.35
N VAL A 335 15.85 6.60 5.60
CA VAL A 335 16.61 5.72 6.48
C VAL A 335 16.10 5.96 7.90
N GLY A 336 14.88 5.49 8.21
CA GLY A 336 14.39 5.48 9.59
C GLY A 336 15.52 4.98 10.45
N GLN A 337 16.01 5.81 11.39
CA GLN A 337 17.42 5.83 11.83
C GLN A 337 18.11 4.49 11.61
N LYS A 338 18.85 4.36 10.49
CA LYS A 338 19.67 3.18 10.21
C LYS A 338 20.64 3.04 11.40
N GLY A 339 20.34 2.09 12.28
CA GLY A 339 21.10 1.85 13.50
C GLY A 339 20.73 2.74 14.67
N ASN A 340 19.47 2.73 15.11
CA ASN A 340 19.27 2.79 16.56
C ASN A 340 19.50 1.35 17.06
N ASP A 341 20.61 1.12 17.77
CA ASP A 341 20.79 -0.05 18.66
C ASP A 341 19.78 0.01 19.84
N ASP A 342 18.58 0.52 19.59
CA ASP A 342 17.57 0.75 20.58
C ASP A 342 16.97 -0.60 20.89
N THR A 343 17.30 -1.09 22.08
CA THR A 343 16.93 -2.41 22.52
C THR A 343 16.35 -2.35 23.92
N ILE A 344 15.25 -3.07 24.12
CA ILE A 344 14.73 -3.37 25.45
C ILE A 344 15.05 -4.84 25.72
N THR A 345 15.64 -5.14 26.88
CA THR A 345 15.86 -6.53 27.30
C THR A 345 15.27 -6.76 28.67
N LEU A 346 14.60 -7.90 28.85
CA LEU A 346 14.18 -8.44 30.14
C LEU A 346 14.78 -9.82 30.30
N GLU A 347 15.49 -10.06 31.39
CA GLU A 347 15.96 -11.39 31.80
C GLU A 347 15.30 -11.79 33.12
N ARG A 348 14.69 -12.97 33.14
CA ARG A 348 14.15 -13.58 34.37
C ARG A 348 15.05 -14.71 34.83
N THR A 349 15.34 -14.75 36.13
CA THR A 349 16.18 -15.78 36.73
C THR A 349 15.37 -16.89 37.40
N VAL A 350 16.05 -17.99 37.75
CA VAL A 350 15.46 -19.09 38.51
C VAL A 350 15.11 -18.66 39.94
N CYS A 351 14.19 -19.41 40.57
CA CYS A 351 13.81 -19.35 41.98
C CYS A 351 13.87 -20.76 42.59
N PHE A 352 13.61 -20.91 43.90
CA PHE A 352 13.40 -22.23 44.51
C PHE A 352 12.03 -22.78 44.09
N GLY A 353 11.96 -23.42 42.91
CA GLY A 353 10.71 -23.90 42.32
C GLY A 353 10.78 -24.00 40.79
N THR A 354 9.64 -23.75 40.12
CA THR A 354 9.50 -23.86 38.66
C THR A 354 9.44 -22.51 37.93
N CYS A 355 10.13 -21.48 38.44
CA CYS A 355 10.15 -20.17 37.78
C CYS A 355 10.88 -20.25 36.41
N PRO A 356 10.23 -19.89 35.29
CA PRO A 356 10.87 -19.87 33.98
C PRO A 356 12.04 -18.87 33.94
N ALA A 357 13.22 -19.36 33.57
CA ALA A 357 14.40 -18.54 33.36
C ALA A 357 14.62 -18.34 31.86
N TYR A 358 14.63 -17.08 31.43
CA TYR A 358 14.78 -16.70 30.03
C TYR A 358 15.24 -15.26 29.88
N ARG A 359 15.69 -14.92 28.66
CA ARG A 359 15.93 -13.55 28.23
C ARG A 359 15.04 -13.22 27.04
N VAL A 360 14.44 -12.04 27.01
CA VAL A 360 13.76 -11.51 25.84
C VAL A 360 14.38 -10.18 25.45
N THR A 361 14.75 -10.03 24.18
CA THR A 361 15.33 -8.82 23.60
C THR A 361 14.43 -8.33 22.48
N ILE A 362 14.12 -7.04 22.49
CA ILE A 362 13.24 -6.36 21.55
C ILE A 362 14.04 -5.24 20.89
N SER A 363 14.17 -5.27 19.58
CA SER A 363 14.78 -4.18 18.80
C SER A 363 13.74 -3.17 18.34
N SER A 364 14.17 -1.93 18.04
CA SER A 364 13.29 -0.85 17.63
C SER A 364 12.51 -1.08 16.32
N ASP A 365 12.97 -2.02 15.49
CA ASP A 365 12.26 -2.48 14.30
C ASP A 365 11.13 -3.48 14.63
N GLY A 366 10.95 -3.85 15.90
CA GLY A 366 9.92 -4.76 16.38
C GLY A 366 10.35 -6.22 16.46
N ALA A 367 11.57 -6.59 16.06
CA ALA A 367 12.02 -7.98 16.20
C ALA A 367 12.18 -8.38 17.68
N VAL A 368 11.68 -9.57 18.03
CA VAL A 368 11.76 -10.13 19.37
C VAL A 368 12.57 -11.42 19.33
N THR A 369 13.61 -11.49 20.14
CA THR A 369 14.40 -12.71 20.38
C THR A 369 14.15 -13.19 21.80
N PHE A 370 13.75 -14.45 21.94
CA PHE A 370 13.56 -15.12 23.22
C PHE A 370 14.65 -16.18 23.39
N GLU A 371 15.28 -16.26 24.55
CA GLU A 371 16.28 -17.26 24.89
C GLU A 371 15.83 -18.01 26.14
N GLY A 372 15.21 -19.17 25.95
CA GLY A 372 14.71 -19.98 27.05
C GLY A 372 15.80 -20.86 27.65
N ARG A 373 15.90 -20.86 28.98
CA ARG A 373 16.87 -21.65 29.74
C ARG A 373 16.18 -22.76 30.53
N GLN A 374 15.70 -22.47 31.74
CA GLN A 374 15.13 -23.45 32.67
C GLN A 374 13.63 -23.22 32.83
N TYR A 375 12.85 -24.29 33.01
CA TYR A 375 11.38 -24.24 33.13
C TYR A 375 10.65 -23.51 31.97
N THR A 376 11.24 -23.49 30.78
CA THR A 376 10.61 -22.97 29.55
C THR A 376 10.15 -24.10 28.62
N LYS A 377 9.13 -23.84 27.79
CA LYS A 377 8.65 -24.77 26.75
C LYS A 377 9.63 -24.81 25.58
N THR A 378 10.18 -23.65 25.22
CA THR A 378 11.24 -23.50 24.22
C THR A 378 12.58 -23.43 24.94
N LYS A 379 13.47 -24.40 24.70
CA LYS A 379 14.88 -24.34 25.14
C LYS A 379 15.72 -23.77 24.00
N GLY A 380 16.55 -22.77 24.27
CA GLY A 380 17.29 -22.02 23.25
C GLY A 380 16.48 -20.89 22.64
N THR A 381 16.77 -20.52 21.40
CA THR A 381 16.25 -19.31 20.77
C THR A 381 14.85 -19.51 20.18
N GLY A 382 13.93 -18.61 20.51
CA GLY A 382 12.65 -18.39 19.84
C GLY A 382 12.62 -16.99 19.23
N SER A 383 11.84 -16.80 18.16
CA SER A 383 11.70 -15.51 17.49
C SER A 383 10.24 -15.07 17.45
N GLY A 384 10.01 -13.77 17.56
CA GLY A 384 8.72 -13.13 17.44
C GLY A 384 8.86 -11.74 16.83
N HIS A 385 7.72 -11.06 16.69
CA HIS A 385 7.69 -9.69 16.20
C HIS A 385 6.55 -8.94 16.90
N ILE A 386 6.77 -7.68 17.23
CA ILE A 386 5.77 -6.73 17.71
C ILE A 386 5.69 -5.55 16.74
N SER A 387 4.63 -4.75 16.80
CA SER A 387 4.59 -3.53 16.00
C SER A 387 5.60 -2.50 16.53
N THR A 388 6.10 -1.63 15.65
CA THR A 388 6.94 -0.48 16.06
C THR A 388 6.17 0.51 16.95
N ALA A 389 4.84 0.51 16.89
CA ALA A 389 4.00 1.26 17.82
C ALA A 389 4.04 0.65 19.24
N ASP A 390 4.05 -0.68 19.37
CA ASP A 390 4.14 -1.35 20.67
C ASP A 390 5.54 -1.22 21.29
N PHE A 391 6.60 -1.21 20.47
CA PHE A 391 7.95 -0.85 20.95
C PHE A 391 7.96 0.55 21.57
N ARG A 392 7.36 1.55 20.89
CA ARG A 392 7.24 2.92 21.41
C ARG A 392 6.39 2.99 22.69
N LYS A 393 5.34 2.17 22.82
CA LYS A 393 4.57 2.07 24.07
C LYS A 393 5.44 1.55 25.21
N LEU A 394 6.25 0.51 24.98
CA LEU A 394 7.18 0.01 25.99
C LEU A 394 8.17 1.08 26.42
N VAL A 395 8.76 1.83 25.48
CA VAL A 395 9.62 2.98 25.80
C VAL A 395 8.92 3.98 26.74
N SER A 396 7.65 4.31 26.47
CA SER A 396 6.87 5.20 27.34
C SER A 396 6.68 4.64 28.76
N GLU A 397 6.59 3.32 28.94
CA GLU A 397 6.52 2.71 30.28
C GLU A 397 7.82 2.90 31.07
N PHE A 398 8.99 2.87 30.42
CA PHE A 398 10.27 3.19 31.05
C PHE A 398 10.32 4.67 31.49
N GLU A 399 9.82 5.58 30.65
CA GLU A 399 9.77 7.02 30.96
C GLU A 399 8.82 7.33 32.13
N LYS A 400 7.66 6.68 32.20
CA LYS A 400 6.67 6.87 33.28
C LYS A 400 7.21 6.59 34.68
N ILE A 401 8.21 5.73 34.78
CA ILE A 401 8.81 5.34 36.06
C ILE A 401 10.16 6.02 36.32
N ASP A 402 10.53 6.96 35.43
CA ASP A 402 11.83 7.66 35.45
C ASP A 402 13.00 6.66 35.54
N TYR A 403 12.99 5.65 34.67
CA TYR A 403 13.85 4.47 34.77
C TYR A 403 15.36 4.79 34.85
N PHE A 404 15.82 5.82 34.13
CA PHE A 404 17.22 6.22 34.13
C PHE A 404 17.71 6.75 35.48
N SER A 405 16.80 7.25 36.32
CA SER A 405 17.09 7.75 37.66
C SER A 405 17.06 6.65 38.73
N LEU A 406 16.62 5.43 38.40
CA LEU A 406 16.58 4.33 39.35
C LEU A 406 18.00 3.87 39.73
N PRO A 407 18.23 3.41 40.97
CA PRO A 407 19.38 2.60 41.34
C PRO A 407 19.60 1.42 40.39
N ASP A 408 20.85 1.10 40.09
CA ASP A 408 21.20 -0.02 39.19
C ASP A 408 20.84 -1.38 39.77
N ARG A 409 20.63 -1.48 41.09
CA ARG A 409 20.45 -2.76 41.78
C ARG A 409 19.58 -2.66 43.03
N TYR A 410 18.55 -3.50 43.07
CA TYR A 410 17.71 -3.80 44.22
C TYR A 410 17.94 -5.26 44.60
N ALA A 411 18.88 -5.51 45.52
CA ALA A 411 19.29 -6.87 45.88
C ALA A 411 19.63 -6.96 47.38
N PRO A 412 19.60 -8.17 47.97
CA PRO A 412 19.97 -8.35 49.38
C PRO A 412 21.33 -7.72 49.71
N GLY A 413 21.38 -6.91 50.77
CA GLY A 413 22.58 -6.20 51.18
C GLY A 413 22.78 -4.82 50.54
N THR A 414 21.88 -4.37 49.66
CA THR A 414 21.86 -2.97 49.19
C THR A 414 20.98 -2.10 50.09
N LYS A 415 21.21 -0.78 50.09
CA LYS A 415 20.42 0.18 50.88
C LYS A 415 18.95 0.19 50.43
N GLU A 416 18.73 -0.12 49.17
CA GLU A 416 17.45 -0.15 48.47
C GLU A 416 16.63 -1.41 48.80
N CYS A 417 17.23 -2.40 49.48
CA CYS A 417 16.61 -3.67 49.85
C CYS A 417 16.86 -4.01 51.34
N PRO A 418 16.37 -3.18 52.29
CA PRO A 418 16.68 -3.34 53.72
C PRO A 418 15.95 -4.52 54.38
N ARG A 419 14.87 -5.01 53.77
CA ARG A 419 14.12 -6.21 54.19
C ARG A 419 14.04 -7.17 53.02
N VAL A 420 14.41 -8.42 53.27
CA VAL A 420 14.60 -9.44 52.25
C VAL A 420 13.78 -10.67 52.60
N VAL A 421 12.95 -11.12 51.67
CA VAL A 421 12.40 -12.47 51.62
C VAL A 421 13.34 -13.31 50.75
N THR A 422 13.85 -14.43 51.27
CA THR A 422 14.77 -15.30 50.52
C THR A 422 14.03 -16.11 49.45
N ASP A 423 14.79 -16.71 48.52
CA ASP A 423 14.31 -17.70 47.54
C ASP A 423 13.35 -17.19 46.44
N MET A 424 13.22 -15.87 46.30
CA MET A 424 12.40 -15.23 45.27
C MET A 424 13.16 -15.10 43.92
N PRO A 425 12.48 -15.04 42.77
CA PRO A 425 13.13 -14.78 41.48
C PRO A 425 13.62 -13.33 41.36
N SER A 426 14.47 -13.09 40.35
CA SER A 426 14.87 -11.75 39.92
C SER A 426 14.43 -11.45 38.50
N ALA A 427 14.33 -10.16 38.19
CA ALA A 427 14.26 -9.64 36.84
C ALA A 427 15.39 -8.63 36.62
N ASP A 428 16.16 -8.81 35.55
CA ASP A 428 17.12 -7.83 35.07
C ASP A 428 16.54 -7.17 33.82
N THR A 429 16.17 -5.89 33.96
CA THR A 429 15.64 -5.12 32.84
C THR A 429 16.74 -4.20 32.32
N SER A 430 16.76 -3.94 31.01
CA SER A 430 17.63 -2.94 30.41
C SER A 430 16.96 -2.25 29.23
N ILE A 431 17.36 -1.00 29.00
CA ILE A 431 16.95 -0.22 27.86
C ILE A 431 18.15 0.54 27.28
N ARG A 432 18.31 0.46 25.96
CA ARG A 432 19.22 1.30 25.18
C ARG A 432 18.35 2.16 24.26
N LEU A 433 18.53 3.48 24.31
CA LEU A 433 17.83 4.45 23.46
C LEU A 433 18.79 5.57 23.05
N LYS A 434 18.93 5.82 21.74
CA LYS A 434 19.71 6.94 21.18
C LYS A 434 21.13 7.02 21.78
N GLY A 435 21.78 5.86 21.95
CA GLY A 435 23.13 5.74 22.50
C GLY A 435 23.24 5.81 24.04
N LYS A 436 22.15 6.06 24.78
CA LYS A 436 22.13 5.95 26.25
C LYS A 436 21.64 4.56 26.65
N SER A 437 22.24 3.97 27.68
CA SER A 437 21.82 2.67 28.21
C SER A 437 21.65 2.68 29.72
N LYS A 438 20.66 1.95 30.22
CA LYS A 438 20.45 1.71 31.64
C LYS A 438 20.06 0.24 31.85
N SER A 439 20.56 -0.36 32.93
CA SER A 439 20.12 -1.67 33.41
C SER A 439 19.78 -1.59 34.89
N VAL A 440 18.74 -2.29 35.30
CA VAL A 440 18.32 -2.40 36.70
C VAL A 440 18.13 -3.87 37.04
N ALA A 441 18.89 -4.35 38.01
CA ALA A 441 18.74 -5.68 38.57
C ALA A 441 17.78 -5.66 39.75
N HIS A 442 16.70 -6.43 39.67
CA HIS A 442 15.59 -6.38 40.62
C HIS A 442 15.31 -7.76 41.21
N TYR A 443 15.68 -7.96 42.47
CA TYR A 443 15.34 -9.15 43.24
C TYR A 443 13.96 -9.00 43.89
N TYR A 444 13.00 -9.87 43.55
CA TYR A 444 11.60 -9.72 43.99
C TYR A 444 11.39 -9.97 45.48
N GLY A 445 12.39 -10.50 46.17
CA GLY A 445 12.34 -10.63 47.62
C GLY A 445 12.62 -9.32 48.37
N CYS A 446 12.97 -8.23 47.67
CA CYS A 446 13.07 -6.91 48.29
C CYS A 446 11.67 -6.39 48.68
N GLY A 447 11.52 -5.94 49.94
CA GLY A 447 10.24 -5.45 50.46
C GLY A 447 9.61 -4.35 49.59
N ASN A 448 8.30 -4.44 49.38
CA ASN A 448 7.58 -3.61 48.40
C ASN A 448 7.64 -2.10 48.72
N SER A 449 8.33 -1.33 47.89
CA SER A 449 8.27 0.13 47.85
C SER A 449 7.46 0.59 46.64
N GLY A 450 6.91 1.81 46.65
CA GLY A 450 6.14 2.33 45.51
C GLY A 450 6.93 2.34 44.18
N VAL A 451 8.26 2.35 44.25
CA VAL A 451 9.15 2.25 43.07
C VAL A 451 9.26 0.80 42.58
N LEU A 452 9.42 -0.17 43.48
CA LEU A 452 9.51 -1.60 43.12
C LEU A 452 8.22 -2.12 42.51
N GLY A 453 7.06 -1.65 42.99
CA GLY A 453 5.76 -1.97 42.37
C GLY A 453 5.66 -1.49 40.91
N LYS A 454 6.15 -0.28 40.63
CA LYS A 454 6.20 0.28 39.26
C LYS A 454 7.17 -0.49 38.36
N LEU A 455 8.34 -0.87 38.89
CA LEU A 455 9.33 -1.66 38.16
C LEU A 455 8.79 -3.07 37.83
N THR A 456 8.10 -3.71 38.77
CA THR A 456 7.41 -5.00 38.55
C THR A 456 6.34 -4.90 37.45
N ALA A 457 5.59 -3.80 37.43
CA ALA A 457 4.56 -3.55 36.42
C ALA A 457 5.17 -3.38 35.02
N LEU A 458 6.30 -2.66 34.91
CA LEU A 458 7.06 -2.53 33.66
C LEU A 458 7.53 -3.90 33.14
N GLU A 459 8.15 -4.71 34.01
CA GLU A 459 8.63 -6.05 33.65
C GLU A 459 7.50 -6.97 33.18
N THR A 460 6.35 -6.92 33.86
CA THR A 460 5.15 -7.66 33.45
C THR A 460 4.65 -7.16 32.09
N LYS A 461 4.72 -5.85 31.83
CA LYS A 461 4.27 -5.27 30.57
C LYS A 461 5.13 -5.72 29.38
N ILE A 462 6.44 -5.86 29.59
CA ILE A 462 7.36 -6.40 28.59
C ILE A 462 6.93 -7.82 28.19
N ASP A 463 6.60 -8.67 29.17
CA ASP A 463 6.12 -10.03 28.91
C ASP A 463 4.78 -10.08 28.16
N GLU A 464 3.83 -9.22 28.55
CA GLU A 464 2.53 -9.10 27.87
C GLU A 464 2.68 -8.70 26.40
N VAL A 465 3.47 -7.66 26.12
CA VAL A 465 3.64 -7.12 24.78
C VAL A 465 4.42 -8.08 23.88
N THR A 466 5.43 -8.74 24.41
CA THR A 466 6.22 -9.73 23.65
C THR A 466 5.52 -11.08 23.51
N GLY A 467 4.47 -11.32 24.30
CA GLY A 467 3.73 -12.56 24.31
C GLY A 467 4.57 -13.75 24.78
N THR A 468 5.42 -13.57 25.80
CA THR A 468 6.35 -14.61 26.26
C THR A 468 5.68 -15.90 26.73
N GLN A 469 4.40 -15.83 27.07
CA GLN A 469 3.54 -16.96 27.47
C GLN A 469 3.55 -18.13 26.49
N LYS A 470 3.78 -17.89 25.19
CA LYS A 470 3.87 -18.99 24.20
C LYS A 470 5.14 -19.84 24.34
N TRP A 471 6.17 -19.33 25.02
CA TRP A 471 7.49 -19.96 25.15
C TRP A 471 7.81 -20.48 26.56
N ILE A 472 7.08 -20.05 27.59
CA ILE A 472 7.24 -20.51 28.98
C ILE A 472 6.26 -21.66 29.31
N LYS A 473 6.53 -22.43 30.37
CA LYS A 473 5.74 -23.61 30.76
C LYS A 473 4.64 -23.29 31.77
#